data_AF-A0A517RN29-F1
#
_entry.id   AF-A0A517RN29-F1
#
_cell.length_a   1.000
_cell.length_b   1.000
_cell.length_c   1.000
_cell.angle_alpha   90.00
_cell.angle_beta   90.00
_cell.angle_gamma   90.00
#
_symmetry.space_group_name_H-M   'P 1'
#
loop_
_entity.id
_entity.type
_entity.pdbx_description
1 polymer ?
#
loop_
_entity_poly.entity_id
_entity_poly.type
_entity_poly.pdbx_seq_one_letter_code
_entity_poly.pdbx_strand_id
1 'polypeptide(L)'
;MDPGQFNQMQGYLHNTLSSSEIHQFDARLRNEPEFADEFMRFAFEESVLRDWARAYHRSIELDEAVACEETRLFSAPDVQPRQNRSRFAFLLTAVIVCVFGMTWLWLSRSVAGPVATFEQVQGHVELTHTDGSSETVASGRAVESNQKIRLRGERATATLLYPDGSQLMLVGDSRLQLGGRNGKRVEIEEGFLGASVAEQSQNKSMQFITPTAQIDVLGTRFSMEATSDMTDVAVIEGCVKLTRIRDGQAVDLKSGMRSEVKQEPAELTVKELVSNSLKYDIDFENGLPADWGTGEAIREGVPPRGAVRAEAVKEPDGVVYGISTAKAWREGLFSVQDNTHLNFTYKLDKPDWFQVFISARALLPDKPPVATYRFKDERLWWPFQPGKWRTAKIPLSAFGRVSDWSETPLGVGELPFELLFTSKDNNLSLVIDRIWITNDGPGEFTVEEEN
;
A
#
# COMPACT_ATOMS: atom_id res chain seq x y z
N MET A 1 -5.20 -28.39 -0.07
CA MET A 1 -6.65 -28.53 -0.31
C MET A 1 -6.87 -28.66 -1.81
N ASP A 2 -7.75 -29.55 -2.26
CA ASP A 2 -8.10 -29.66 -3.69
C ASP A 2 -8.82 -28.39 -4.18
N PRO A 3 -8.49 -27.81 -5.35
CA PRO A 3 -9.14 -26.59 -5.85
C PRO A 3 -10.66 -26.71 -6.02
N GLY A 4 -11.17 -27.91 -6.34
CA GLY A 4 -12.61 -28.16 -6.42
C GLY A 4 -13.29 -28.09 -5.05
N GLN A 5 -12.64 -28.64 -4.03
CA GLN A 5 -13.11 -28.59 -2.65
C GLN A 5 -13.09 -27.17 -2.07
N PHE A 6 -12.03 -26.40 -2.34
CA PHE A 6 -11.95 -24.98 -1.95
C PHE A 6 -13.11 -24.16 -2.53
N ASN A 7 -13.36 -24.28 -3.84
CA ASN A 7 -14.45 -23.56 -4.51
C ASN A 7 -15.84 -23.95 -3.97
N GLN A 8 -16.03 -25.21 -3.58
CA GLN A 8 -17.27 -25.66 -2.93
C GLN A 8 -17.43 -25.04 -1.54
N MET A 9 -16.38 -25.05 -0.71
CA MET A 9 -16.45 -24.47 0.64
C MET A 9 -16.68 -22.95 0.59
N GLN A 10 -15.98 -22.25 -0.29
CA GLN A 10 -16.15 -20.81 -0.51
C GLN A 10 -17.55 -20.49 -1.04
N GLY A 11 -18.02 -21.24 -2.04
CA GLY A 11 -19.35 -21.04 -2.61
C GLY A 11 -20.47 -21.26 -1.61
N TYR A 12 -20.30 -22.21 -0.68
CA TYR A 12 -21.26 -22.47 0.39
C TYR A 12 -21.35 -21.28 1.36
N LEU A 13 -20.21 -20.76 1.82
CA LEU A 13 -20.18 -19.59 2.73
C LEU A 13 -20.65 -18.30 2.07
N HIS A 14 -20.42 -18.14 0.76
CA HIS A 14 -20.84 -16.98 -0.02
C HIS A 14 -22.27 -17.09 -0.55
N ASN A 15 -22.95 -18.21 -0.31
CA ASN A 15 -24.28 -18.50 -0.83
C ASN A 15 -24.37 -18.42 -2.37
N THR A 16 -23.34 -18.88 -3.08
CA THR A 16 -23.26 -18.88 -4.56
C THR A 16 -23.43 -20.25 -5.19
N LEU A 17 -23.58 -21.31 -4.37
CA LEU A 17 -23.86 -22.67 -4.86
C LEU A 17 -25.33 -22.82 -5.29
N SER A 18 -25.56 -23.68 -6.29
CA SER A 18 -26.90 -24.11 -6.66
C SER A 18 -27.54 -25.00 -5.58
N SER A 19 -28.86 -25.14 -5.61
CA SER A 19 -29.59 -25.96 -4.63
C SER A 19 -29.15 -27.44 -4.62
N SER A 20 -28.79 -28.00 -5.78
CA SER A 20 -28.24 -29.36 -5.87
C SER A 20 -26.86 -29.47 -5.22
N GLU A 21 -26.02 -28.44 -5.34
CA GLU A 21 -24.68 -28.42 -4.76
C GLU A 21 -24.74 -28.23 -3.24
N ILE A 22 -25.64 -27.38 -2.74
CA ILE A 22 -25.89 -27.21 -1.29
C ILE A 22 -26.33 -28.53 -0.66
N HIS A 23 -27.26 -29.26 -1.30
CA HIS A 23 -27.71 -30.56 -0.79
C HIS A 23 -26.58 -31.59 -0.73
N GLN A 24 -25.68 -31.60 -1.71
CA GLN A 24 -24.49 -32.47 -1.70
C GLN A 24 -23.51 -32.04 -0.61
N PHE A 25 -23.30 -30.74 -0.45
CA PHE A 25 -22.41 -30.18 0.58
C PHE A 25 -22.88 -30.52 1.99
N ASP A 26 -24.18 -30.31 2.28
CA ASP A 26 -24.79 -30.66 3.56
C ASP A 26 -24.70 -32.17 3.85
N ALA A 27 -24.85 -33.00 2.81
CA ALA A 27 -24.71 -34.44 2.95
C ALA A 27 -23.27 -34.82 3.34
N ARG A 28 -22.26 -34.13 2.80
CA ARG A 28 -20.85 -34.34 3.18
C ARG A 28 -20.59 -33.87 4.60
N LEU A 29 -21.05 -32.68 4.99
CA LEU A 29 -20.91 -32.19 6.37
C LEU A 29 -21.48 -33.16 7.42
N ARG A 30 -22.56 -33.89 7.09
CA ARG A 30 -23.20 -34.84 8.00
C ARG A 30 -22.53 -36.20 8.05
N ASN A 31 -21.94 -36.66 6.93
CA ASN A 31 -21.46 -38.03 6.78
C ASN A 31 -19.92 -38.15 6.79
N GLU A 32 -19.19 -37.04 6.62
CA GLU A 32 -17.74 -36.98 6.56
C GLU A 32 -17.21 -36.07 7.70
N PRO A 33 -16.87 -36.64 8.89
CA PRO A 33 -16.38 -35.84 10.03
C PRO A 33 -15.12 -35.03 9.72
N GLU A 34 -14.18 -35.60 8.97
CA GLU A 34 -12.95 -34.91 8.54
C GLU A 34 -13.25 -33.71 7.64
N PHE A 35 -14.25 -33.81 6.76
CA PHE A 35 -14.71 -32.70 5.91
C PHE A 35 -15.41 -31.61 6.73
N ALA A 36 -16.18 -31.99 7.75
CA ALA A 36 -16.83 -31.06 8.66
C ALA A 36 -15.82 -30.25 9.47
N ASP A 37 -14.77 -30.91 10.01
CA ASP A 37 -13.68 -30.22 10.71
C ASP A 37 -12.88 -29.31 9.76
N GLU A 38 -12.61 -29.76 8.53
CA GLU A 38 -11.94 -28.95 7.52
C GLU A 38 -12.78 -27.72 7.12
N PHE A 39 -14.10 -27.89 6.96
CA PHE A 39 -15.03 -26.81 6.68
C PHE A 39 -15.14 -25.82 7.85
N MET A 40 -15.19 -26.31 9.10
CA MET A 40 -15.21 -25.44 10.29
C MET A 40 -13.93 -24.61 10.39
N ARG A 41 -12.76 -25.22 10.10
CA ARG A 41 -11.49 -24.49 10.01
C ARG A 41 -11.51 -23.44 8.90
N PHE A 42 -12.01 -23.81 7.72
CA PHE A 42 -12.14 -22.90 6.57
C PHE A 42 -13.10 -21.73 6.86
N ALA A 43 -14.26 -22.01 7.45
CA ALA A 43 -15.26 -21.00 7.82
C ALA A 43 -14.78 -20.07 8.93
N PHE A 44 -14.06 -20.60 9.92
CA PHE A 44 -13.41 -19.79 10.93
C PHE A 44 -12.37 -18.86 10.30
N GLU A 45 -11.53 -19.38 9.41
CA GLU A 45 -10.54 -18.59 8.65
C GLU A 45 -11.16 -17.50 7.78
N GLU A 46 -12.29 -17.78 7.12
CA GLU A 46 -13.01 -16.81 6.29
C GLU A 46 -13.76 -15.75 7.14
N SER A 47 -14.05 -16.07 8.42
CA SER A 47 -14.72 -15.17 9.37
C SER A 47 -13.76 -14.26 10.14
N VAL A 48 -12.56 -14.73 10.54
CA VAL A 48 -11.37 -13.85 10.63
C VAL A 48 -11.18 -13.28 9.22
N LEU A 49 -10.27 -12.41 8.80
CA LEU A 49 -10.17 -12.01 7.36
C LEU A 49 -11.39 -11.25 6.75
N ARG A 50 -12.65 -11.74 6.70
CA ARG A 50 -13.82 -10.88 6.39
C ARG A 50 -13.97 -9.78 7.42
N ASP A 51 -13.78 -10.12 8.67
CA ASP A 51 -13.94 -9.17 9.77
C ASP A 51 -12.75 -8.21 9.80
N TRP A 52 -11.55 -8.71 9.46
CA TRP A 52 -10.38 -7.87 9.20
C TRP A 52 -10.58 -6.95 7.98
N ALA A 53 -11.15 -7.45 6.88
CA ALA A 53 -11.47 -6.67 5.69
C ALA A 53 -12.59 -5.63 5.94
N ARG A 54 -13.49 -5.89 6.90
CA ARG A 54 -14.52 -4.94 7.35
C ARG A 54 -13.97 -3.91 8.32
N ALA A 55 -13.11 -4.29 9.26
CA ALA A 55 -12.37 -3.37 10.12
C ALA A 55 -11.46 -2.46 9.26
N TYR A 56 -10.86 -3.02 8.20
CA TYR A 56 -10.15 -2.32 7.14
C TYR A 56 -11.06 -1.31 6.41
N HIS A 57 -12.30 -1.67 6.03
CA HIS A 57 -13.29 -0.75 5.44
C HIS A 57 -13.81 0.33 6.40
N ARG A 58 -14.00 0.03 7.69
CA ARG A 58 -14.56 0.99 8.65
C ARG A 58 -13.57 2.11 9.01
N SER A 59 -12.25 1.84 8.94
CA SER A 59 -11.23 2.90 9.03
C SER A 59 -11.28 3.88 7.84
N ILE A 60 -11.68 3.40 6.65
CA ILE A 60 -11.88 4.24 5.45
C ILE A 60 -13.11 5.14 5.61
N GLU A 61 -14.23 4.61 6.14
CA GLU A 61 -15.45 5.41 6.38
C GLU A 61 -15.27 6.53 7.43
N LEU A 62 -14.43 6.31 8.45
CA LEU A 62 -14.14 7.32 9.48
C LEU A 62 -13.26 8.46 8.94
N ASP A 63 -12.26 8.17 8.10
CA ASP A 63 -11.45 9.17 7.41
C ASP A 63 -12.28 9.94 6.34
N GLU A 64 -13.18 9.25 5.64
CA GLU A 64 -14.12 9.87 4.68
C GLU A 64 -15.14 10.81 5.36
N ALA A 65 -15.65 10.44 6.54
CA ALA A 65 -16.62 11.26 7.28
C ALA A 65 -16.01 12.58 7.78
N VAL A 66 -14.76 12.55 8.25
CA VAL A 66 -14.02 13.75 8.70
C VAL A 66 -13.71 14.67 7.52
N ALA A 67 -13.31 14.13 6.36
CA ALA A 67 -13.03 14.91 5.15
C ALA A 67 -14.30 15.57 4.55
N CYS A 68 -15.47 14.92 4.69
CA CYS A 68 -16.75 15.44 4.21
C CYS A 68 -17.24 16.64 5.04
N GLU A 69 -16.88 16.70 6.33
CA GLU A 69 -17.30 17.76 7.26
C GLU A 69 -16.50 19.06 7.05
N GLU A 70 -15.19 18.99 6.77
CA GLU A 70 -14.37 20.16 6.44
C GLU A 70 -14.76 20.82 5.10
N THR A 71 -15.19 20.01 4.12
CA THR A 71 -15.54 20.50 2.78
C THR A 71 -16.85 21.32 2.78
N ARG A 72 -17.76 21.08 3.75
CA ARG A 72 -19.03 21.82 3.86
C ARG A 72 -18.87 23.23 4.43
N LEU A 73 -17.79 23.52 5.15
CA LEU A 73 -17.54 24.83 5.76
C LEU A 73 -17.05 25.88 4.75
N PHE A 74 -16.64 25.46 3.54
CA PHE A 74 -16.14 26.33 2.47
C PHE A 74 -17.00 26.24 1.20
N SER A 75 -18.27 26.63 1.29
CA SER A 75 -19.09 26.92 0.10
C SER A 75 -19.27 28.43 -0.06
N ALA A 76 -18.69 28.99 -1.13
CA ALA A 76 -18.87 30.38 -1.55
C ALA A 76 -20.26 30.60 -2.21
N PRO A 77 -20.81 31.83 -2.19
CA PRO A 77 -22.19 32.08 -2.60
C PRO A 77 -22.39 32.02 -4.13
N ASP A 78 -23.55 31.48 -4.50
CA ASP A 78 -24.06 31.30 -5.86
C ASP A 78 -24.29 32.65 -6.58
N VAL A 79 -23.66 32.85 -7.74
CA VAL A 79 -23.83 34.03 -8.60
C VAL A 79 -24.44 33.61 -9.92
N GLN A 80 -25.74 33.89 -10.10
CA GLN A 80 -26.44 33.65 -11.36
C GLN A 80 -26.09 34.71 -12.42
N PRO A 81 -25.73 34.33 -13.66
CA PRO A 81 -25.55 35.29 -14.73
C PRO A 81 -26.89 35.65 -15.40
N ARG A 82 -27.08 36.97 -15.51
CA ARG A 82 -28.27 37.64 -16.02
C ARG A 82 -28.29 37.59 -17.55
N GLN A 83 -29.33 36.97 -18.13
CA GLN A 83 -29.57 36.96 -19.57
C GLN A 83 -29.93 38.36 -20.08
N ASN A 84 -29.33 38.79 -21.18
CA ASN A 84 -29.93 39.83 -22.01
C ASN A 84 -29.74 39.54 -23.50
N ARG A 85 -30.85 39.59 -24.23
CA ARG A 85 -30.94 39.45 -25.69
C ARG A 85 -30.66 40.79 -26.35
N SER A 86 -30.01 40.77 -27.52
CA SER A 86 -30.49 41.53 -28.70
C SER A 86 -29.75 41.12 -29.97
N ARG A 87 -30.51 41.16 -31.07
CA ARG A 87 -30.17 40.81 -32.46
C ARG A 87 -29.51 42.00 -33.19
N PHE A 88 -28.66 41.76 -34.19
CA PHE A 88 -28.85 42.16 -35.60
C PHE A 88 -27.64 41.80 -36.48
N ALA A 89 -27.92 41.62 -37.77
CA ALA A 89 -27.15 40.86 -38.77
C ALA A 89 -26.33 41.70 -39.77
N PHE A 90 -25.56 40.95 -40.58
CA PHE A 90 -24.93 41.23 -41.89
C PHE A 90 -23.50 41.82 -41.92
N LEU A 91 -22.54 41.05 -42.45
CA LEU A 91 -22.23 41.03 -43.89
C LEU A 91 -21.21 39.93 -44.26
N LEU A 92 -21.56 39.17 -45.29
CA LEU A 92 -20.80 38.10 -45.93
C LEU A 92 -19.66 38.69 -46.76
N THR A 93 -18.41 38.28 -46.47
CA THR A 93 -17.28 38.08 -47.43
C THR A 93 -16.00 37.67 -46.70
N ALA A 94 -15.88 37.92 -45.39
CA ALA A 94 -14.78 37.42 -44.55
C ALA A 94 -14.91 35.93 -44.16
N VAL A 95 -16.03 35.29 -44.49
CA VAL A 95 -16.41 33.98 -43.96
C VAL A 95 -15.54 32.85 -44.49
N ILE A 96 -15.00 32.89 -45.71
CA ILE A 96 -14.23 31.74 -46.24
C ILE A 96 -12.79 31.72 -45.68
N VAL A 97 -12.13 32.88 -45.51
CA VAL A 97 -10.80 32.96 -44.87
C VAL A 97 -10.91 32.78 -43.36
N CYS A 98 -11.98 33.28 -42.73
CA CYS A 98 -12.23 32.98 -41.32
C CYS A 98 -12.72 31.55 -41.11
N VAL A 99 -13.44 30.91 -42.03
CA VAL A 99 -13.82 29.49 -41.91
C VAL A 99 -12.63 28.60 -42.21
N PHE A 100 -11.76 28.89 -43.18
CA PHE A 100 -10.50 28.13 -43.37
C PHE A 100 -9.47 28.42 -42.28
N GLY A 101 -9.38 29.66 -41.79
CA GLY A 101 -8.52 30.04 -40.67
C GLY A 101 -9.05 29.52 -39.34
N MET A 102 -10.37 29.53 -39.10
CA MET A 102 -11.01 28.93 -37.94
C MET A 102 -11.03 27.43 -38.04
N THR A 103 -11.28 26.79 -39.20
CA THR A 103 -11.14 25.32 -39.36
C THR A 103 -9.69 24.91 -39.28
N TRP A 104 -8.72 25.68 -39.80
CA TRP A 104 -7.31 25.42 -39.53
C TRP A 104 -7.02 25.58 -38.03
N LEU A 105 -7.52 26.62 -37.34
CA LEU A 105 -7.41 26.76 -35.88
C LEU A 105 -8.19 25.70 -35.08
N TRP A 106 -9.27 25.13 -35.64
CA TRP A 106 -10.10 24.08 -35.04
C TRP A 106 -9.50 22.69 -35.28
N LEU A 107 -8.92 22.43 -36.45
CA LEU A 107 -8.17 21.22 -36.80
C LEU A 107 -6.73 21.27 -36.23
N SER A 108 -6.18 22.47 -35.97
CA SER A 108 -4.89 22.68 -35.30
C SER A 108 -5.00 22.77 -33.79
N ARG A 109 -6.21 22.77 -33.22
CA ARG A 109 -6.40 22.32 -31.85
C ARG A 109 -6.12 20.82 -31.87
N SER A 110 -4.84 20.48 -31.79
CA SER A 110 -4.41 19.17 -31.33
C SER A 110 -5.03 19.03 -29.96
N VAL A 111 -6.17 18.34 -29.88
CA VAL A 111 -6.64 17.78 -28.62
C VAL A 111 -5.46 16.96 -28.16
N ALA A 112 -4.78 17.42 -27.11
CA ALA A 112 -3.67 16.68 -26.54
C ALA A 112 -4.24 15.30 -26.23
N GLY A 113 -3.73 14.27 -26.92
CA GLY A 113 -4.14 12.90 -26.66
C GLY A 113 -3.86 12.54 -25.21
N PRO A 114 -4.48 11.46 -24.70
CA PRO A 114 -4.23 11.01 -23.35
C PRO A 114 -2.73 10.78 -23.13
N VAL A 115 -2.19 11.34 -22.05
CA VAL A 115 -0.76 11.24 -21.71
C VAL A 115 -0.46 9.99 -20.87
N ALA A 116 -1.44 9.51 -20.13
CA ALA A 116 -1.39 8.26 -19.37
C ALA A 116 -2.81 7.70 -19.19
N THR A 117 -2.92 6.49 -18.66
CA THR A 117 -4.19 5.85 -18.28
C THR A 117 -4.05 5.26 -16.89
N PHE A 118 -5.08 5.40 -16.06
CA PHE A 118 -5.17 4.68 -14.79
C PHE A 118 -5.36 3.18 -15.08
N GLU A 119 -4.33 2.38 -14.87
CA GLU A 119 -4.36 0.92 -15.02
C GLU A 119 -5.06 0.26 -13.82
N GLN A 120 -4.71 0.71 -12.60
CA GLN A 120 -5.27 0.23 -11.35
C GLN A 120 -5.61 1.42 -10.46
N VAL A 121 -6.75 1.35 -9.76
CA VAL A 121 -7.21 2.35 -8.79
C VAL A 121 -7.83 1.63 -7.60
N GLN A 122 -7.42 2.01 -6.39
CA GLN A 122 -7.99 1.54 -5.15
C GLN A 122 -8.10 2.72 -4.15
N GLY A 123 -9.22 2.81 -3.45
CA GLY A 123 -9.50 3.92 -2.54
C GLY A 123 -9.92 5.20 -3.28
N HIS A 124 -9.84 6.34 -2.59
CA HIS A 124 -10.32 7.62 -3.12
C HIS A 124 -9.27 8.30 -3.98
N VAL A 125 -9.54 8.35 -5.29
CA VAL A 125 -8.67 8.97 -6.30
C VAL A 125 -9.46 10.02 -7.06
N GLU A 126 -9.02 11.27 -6.98
CA GLU A 126 -9.62 12.42 -7.63
C GLU A 126 -8.75 12.88 -8.80
N LEU A 127 -9.37 13.16 -9.94
CA LEU A 127 -8.75 13.80 -11.08
C LEU A 127 -9.35 15.20 -11.24
N THR A 128 -8.54 16.23 -11.07
CA THR A 128 -8.92 17.62 -11.29
C THR A 128 -8.53 18.05 -12.70
N HIS A 129 -9.53 18.49 -13.45
CA HIS A 129 -9.39 19.00 -14.81
C HIS A 129 -8.81 20.41 -14.81
N THR A 130 -8.37 20.87 -15.99
CA THR A 130 -7.80 22.22 -16.15
C THR A 130 -8.82 23.35 -15.95
N ASP A 131 -10.11 23.05 -16.02
CA ASP A 131 -11.20 24.00 -15.73
C ASP A 131 -11.55 24.06 -14.22
N GLY A 132 -10.87 23.27 -13.38
CA GLY A 132 -11.09 23.18 -11.95
C GLY A 132 -12.17 22.19 -11.53
N SER A 133 -12.90 21.57 -12.46
CA SER A 133 -13.80 20.46 -12.14
C SER A 133 -13.01 19.25 -11.66
N SER A 134 -13.59 18.44 -10.78
CA SER A 134 -12.95 17.22 -10.26
C SER A 134 -13.91 16.04 -10.31
N GLU A 135 -13.37 14.87 -10.63
CA GLU A 135 -14.11 13.61 -10.67
C GLU A 135 -13.39 12.51 -9.88
N THR A 136 -14.15 11.60 -9.27
CA THR A 136 -13.59 10.35 -8.74
C THR A 136 -13.27 9.41 -9.89
N VAL A 137 -12.10 8.80 -9.83
CA VAL A 137 -11.55 8.00 -10.92
C VAL A 137 -11.74 6.52 -10.65
N ALA A 138 -11.98 5.76 -11.73
CA ALA A 138 -11.86 4.30 -11.75
C ALA A 138 -10.81 3.86 -12.78
N SER A 139 -10.38 2.61 -12.69
CA SER A 139 -9.46 2.01 -13.68
C SER A 139 -9.97 2.16 -15.11
N GLY A 140 -9.04 2.31 -16.06
CA GLY A 140 -9.29 2.56 -17.48
C GLY A 140 -9.43 4.04 -17.85
N ARG A 141 -9.53 4.95 -16.87
CA ARG A 141 -9.65 6.40 -17.14
C ARG A 141 -8.34 6.97 -17.68
N ALA A 142 -8.42 7.65 -18.82
CA ALA A 142 -7.30 8.40 -19.37
C ALA A 142 -6.97 9.66 -18.53
N VAL A 143 -5.73 10.10 -18.56
CA VAL A 143 -5.26 11.38 -18.01
C VAL A 143 -4.77 12.24 -19.16
N GLU A 144 -5.14 13.52 -19.15
CA GLU A 144 -4.70 14.52 -20.10
C GLU A 144 -3.60 15.41 -19.50
N SER A 145 -2.87 16.09 -20.37
CA SER A 145 -1.83 17.03 -19.95
C SER A 145 -2.39 18.13 -19.04
N ASN A 146 -1.65 18.42 -17.97
CA ASN A 146 -1.90 19.40 -16.92
C ASN A 146 -3.09 19.10 -16.00
N GLN A 147 -3.65 17.90 -16.04
CA GLN A 147 -4.59 17.45 -15.02
C GLN A 147 -3.87 17.11 -13.72
N LYS A 148 -4.53 17.36 -12.58
CA LYS A 148 -4.01 17.02 -11.26
C LYS A 148 -4.64 15.75 -10.75
N ILE A 149 -3.84 14.91 -10.11
CA ILE A 149 -4.24 13.65 -9.51
C ILE A 149 -4.04 13.79 -8.00
N ARG A 150 -5.07 13.44 -7.24
CA ARG A 150 -5.03 13.44 -5.78
C ARG A 150 -5.54 12.11 -5.27
N LEU A 151 -4.71 11.44 -4.47
CA LEU A 151 -5.09 10.27 -3.68
C LEU A 151 -5.36 10.74 -2.25
N ARG A 152 -6.36 10.16 -1.59
CA ARG A 152 -6.65 10.44 -0.17
C ARG A 152 -6.79 9.17 0.65
N GLY A 153 -6.17 9.18 1.82
CA GLY A 153 -6.14 8.08 2.77
C GLY A 153 -4.88 7.25 2.61
N GLU A 154 -4.38 6.73 3.73
CA GLU A 154 -3.13 5.95 3.80
C GLU A 154 -3.10 4.79 2.80
N ARG A 155 -4.26 4.23 2.45
CA ARG A 155 -4.38 3.02 1.63
C ARG A 155 -4.85 3.28 0.20
N ALA A 156 -5.00 4.55 -0.21
CA ALA A 156 -5.30 4.87 -1.59
C ALA A 156 -4.11 4.50 -2.48
N THR A 157 -4.38 3.87 -3.62
CA THR A 157 -3.33 3.51 -4.59
C THR A 157 -3.82 3.75 -6.00
N ALA A 158 -2.89 4.13 -6.88
CA ALA A 158 -3.18 4.30 -8.30
C ALA A 158 -1.95 4.00 -9.14
N THR A 159 -2.12 3.22 -10.20
CA THR A 159 -1.07 2.95 -11.18
C THR A 159 -1.41 3.61 -12.50
N LEU A 160 -0.53 4.48 -12.98
CA LEU A 160 -0.61 5.18 -14.26
C LEU A 160 0.28 4.48 -15.28
N LEU A 161 -0.30 4.10 -16.42
CA LEU A 161 0.41 3.53 -17.57
C LEU A 161 0.52 4.58 -18.68
N TYR A 162 1.75 4.85 -19.11
CA TYR A 162 2.05 5.74 -20.23
C TYR A 162 2.05 4.98 -21.56
N PRO A 163 1.79 5.64 -22.69
CA PRO A 163 1.85 5.03 -24.02
C PRO A 163 3.21 4.44 -24.40
N ASP A 164 4.30 4.89 -23.77
CA ASP A 164 5.66 4.35 -24.00
C ASP A 164 6.00 3.16 -23.11
N GLY A 165 5.05 2.68 -22.30
CA GLY A 165 5.24 1.58 -21.35
C GLY A 165 5.77 2.02 -19.99
N SER A 166 6.03 3.32 -19.76
CA SER A 166 6.39 3.79 -18.43
C SER A 166 5.21 3.63 -17.47
N GLN A 167 5.49 3.23 -16.23
CA GLN A 167 4.49 3.06 -15.18
C GLN A 167 4.84 3.90 -13.96
N LEU A 168 3.84 4.59 -13.39
CA LEU A 168 3.95 5.30 -12.11
C LEU A 168 2.92 4.73 -11.14
N MET A 169 3.38 4.31 -9.97
CA MET A 169 2.55 3.79 -8.89
C MET A 169 2.54 4.80 -7.75
N LEU A 170 1.35 5.25 -7.37
CA LEU A 170 1.09 6.20 -6.30
C LEU A 170 0.50 5.46 -5.11
N VAL A 171 0.94 5.83 -3.91
CA VAL A 171 0.60 5.11 -2.68
C VAL A 171 0.36 6.10 -1.54
N GLY A 172 -0.77 5.93 -0.86
CA GLY A 172 -1.24 6.80 0.22
C GLY A 172 -1.61 8.21 -0.27
N ASP A 173 -1.63 9.15 0.67
CA ASP A 173 -1.86 10.56 0.36
C ASP A 173 -0.81 11.07 -0.61
N SER A 174 -1.26 11.41 -1.82
CA SER A 174 -0.38 11.84 -2.91
C SER A 174 -1.05 12.91 -3.74
N ARG A 175 -0.27 13.92 -4.15
CA ARG A 175 -0.73 15.00 -5.02
C ARG A 175 0.29 15.24 -6.12
N LEU A 176 -0.15 15.11 -7.37
CA LEU A 176 0.72 15.36 -8.51
C LEU A 176 -0.03 15.92 -9.73
N GLN A 177 0.72 16.45 -10.68
CA GLN A 177 0.24 16.96 -11.95
C GLN A 177 1.09 16.42 -13.09
N LEU A 178 0.45 15.98 -14.17
CA LEU A 178 1.14 15.50 -15.37
C LEU A 178 1.31 16.62 -16.39
N GLY A 179 2.38 17.38 -16.28
CA GLY A 179 2.70 18.51 -17.14
C GLY A 179 3.38 18.14 -18.46
N GLY A 180 3.44 19.12 -19.36
CA GLY A 180 4.08 18.97 -20.68
C GLY A 180 3.20 18.24 -21.70
N ARG A 181 3.47 18.44 -23.00
CA ARG A 181 2.63 17.90 -24.09
C ARG A 181 2.47 16.38 -24.08
N ASN A 182 3.41 15.66 -23.49
CA ASN A 182 3.45 14.21 -23.39
C ASN A 182 3.29 13.69 -21.95
N GLY A 183 2.97 14.57 -20.98
CA GLY A 183 2.86 14.20 -19.56
C GLY A 183 4.18 13.85 -18.88
N LYS A 184 5.33 14.00 -19.56
CA LYS A 184 6.64 13.58 -19.03
C LYS A 184 7.29 14.58 -18.09
N ARG A 185 6.56 15.63 -17.68
CA ARG A 185 6.94 16.51 -16.58
C ARG A 185 5.97 16.25 -15.44
N VAL A 186 6.34 15.34 -14.55
CA VAL A 186 5.53 14.97 -13.39
C VAL A 186 5.88 15.92 -12.25
N GLU A 187 4.94 16.78 -11.87
CA GLU A 187 5.11 17.68 -10.73
C GLU A 187 4.42 17.05 -9.52
N ILE A 188 5.18 16.71 -8.48
CA ILE A 188 4.73 16.04 -7.27
C ILE A 188 4.76 17.05 -6.13
N GLU A 189 3.60 17.38 -5.59
CA GLU A 189 3.48 18.26 -4.42
C GLU A 189 3.85 17.50 -3.15
N GLU A 190 3.33 16.27 -3.00
CA GLU A 190 3.63 15.36 -1.90
C GLU A 190 3.24 13.92 -2.24
N GLY A 191 3.76 12.97 -1.48
CA GLY A 191 3.36 11.56 -1.51
C GLY A 191 4.50 10.62 -1.89
N PHE A 192 4.15 9.33 -1.99
CA PHE A 192 5.06 8.27 -2.41
C PHE A 192 4.79 7.87 -3.86
N LEU A 193 5.87 7.72 -4.63
CA LEU A 193 5.82 7.34 -6.04
C LEU A 193 6.87 6.27 -6.34
N GLY A 194 6.41 5.12 -6.82
CA GLY A 194 7.25 4.12 -7.47
C GLY A 194 7.18 4.29 -8.99
N ALA A 195 8.31 4.26 -9.68
CA ALA A 195 8.37 4.48 -11.13
C ALA A 195 9.18 3.40 -11.83
N SER A 196 8.64 2.90 -12.93
CA SER A 196 9.36 2.11 -13.94
C SER A 196 9.31 2.89 -15.24
N VAL A 197 10.32 3.70 -15.51
CA VAL A 197 10.37 4.58 -16.68
C VAL A 197 11.01 3.86 -17.84
N ALA A 198 10.31 3.76 -18.97
CA ALA A 198 10.84 3.19 -20.20
C ALA A 198 12.01 4.03 -20.74
N GLU A 199 12.86 3.44 -21.59
CA GLU A 199 13.99 4.17 -22.16
C GLU A 199 13.53 5.39 -22.96
N GLN A 200 14.10 6.54 -22.63
CA GLN A 200 13.80 7.84 -23.20
C GLN A 200 14.88 8.23 -24.20
N SER A 201 14.48 8.81 -25.33
CA SER A 201 15.45 9.31 -26.30
C SER A 201 16.36 10.36 -25.67
N GLN A 202 17.63 10.36 -26.06
CA GLN A 202 18.62 11.34 -25.62
C GLN A 202 18.07 12.78 -25.73
N ASN A 203 18.19 13.57 -24.66
CA ASN A 203 17.62 14.92 -24.50
C ASN A 203 16.09 15.02 -24.35
N LYS A 204 15.38 13.93 -24.06
CA LYS A 204 13.96 13.93 -23.69
C LYS A 204 13.70 13.14 -22.41
N SER A 205 14.48 13.40 -21.36
CA SER A 205 14.26 12.77 -20.05
C SER A 205 12.83 13.01 -19.56
N MET A 206 12.30 12.03 -18.85
CA MET A 206 11.13 12.22 -18.00
C MET A 206 11.58 12.95 -16.75
N GLN A 207 10.90 14.03 -16.39
CA GLN A 207 11.26 14.90 -15.28
C GLN A 207 10.26 14.71 -14.15
N PHE A 208 10.77 14.48 -12.94
CA PHE A 208 9.99 14.47 -11.72
C PHE A 208 10.42 15.68 -10.89
N ILE A 209 9.46 16.50 -10.47
CA ILE A 209 9.74 17.78 -9.85
C ILE A 209 8.97 17.86 -8.55
N THR A 210 9.68 18.10 -7.46
CA THR A 210 9.14 18.28 -6.12
C THR A 210 9.39 19.69 -5.64
N PRO A 211 8.90 20.08 -4.44
CA PRO A 211 9.24 21.38 -3.86
C PRO A 211 10.75 21.59 -3.62
N THR A 212 11.54 20.51 -3.46
CA THR A 212 12.95 20.60 -3.09
C THR A 212 13.92 20.13 -4.17
N ALA A 213 13.48 19.31 -5.13
CA ALA A 213 14.37 18.67 -6.10
C ALA A 213 13.73 18.46 -7.49
N GLN A 214 14.59 18.35 -8.50
CA GLN A 214 14.28 17.85 -9.83
C GLN A 214 15.05 16.54 -10.06
N ILE A 215 14.36 15.53 -10.58
CA ILE A 215 14.91 14.23 -10.95
C ILE A 215 14.75 14.05 -12.46
N ASP A 216 15.87 13.95 -13.18
CA ASP A 216 15.89 13.67 -14.62
C ASP A 216 16.14 12.18 -14.87
N VAL A 217 15.24 11.53 -15.61
CA VAL A 217 15.20 10.08 -15.80
C VAL A 217 15.21 9.71 -17.28
N LEU A 218 16.11 8.81 -17.67
CA LEU A 218 16.24 8.32 -19.05
C LEU A 218 15.76 6.88 -19.27
N GLY A 219 15.47 6.13 -18.21
CA GLY A 219 15.15 4.71 -18.29
C GLY A 219 15.59 4.05 -17.00
N THR A 220 14.72 4.03 -16.00
CA THR A 220 15.14 3.76 -14.62
C THR A 220 13.95 3.26 -13.81
N ARG A 221 14.24 2.32 -12.91
CA ARG A 221 13.33 1.86 -11.88
C ARG A 221 13.76 2.46 -10.55
N PHE A 222 12.93 3.31 -9.99
CA PHE A 222 13.24 4.05 -8.77
C PHE A 222 11.97 4.29 -7.96
N SER A 223 12.13 4.55 -6.67
CA SER A 223 11.08 5.08 -5.82
C SER A 223 11.47 6.45 -5.29
N MET A 224 10.47 7.25 -4.95
CA MET A 224 10.67 8.52 -4.28
C MET A 224 9.55 8.84 -3.31
N GLU A 225 9.90 9.63 -2.30
CA GLU A 225 8.95 10.28 -1.41
C GLU A 225 9.17 11.78 -1.46
N ALA A 226 8.08 12.54 -1.51
CA ALA A 226 8.10 14.00 -1.51
C ALA A 226 7.22 14.55 -0.39
N THR A 227 7.72 15.57 0.29
CA THR A 227 6.97 16.49 1.15
C THR A 227 7.25 17.93 0.72
N SER A 228 6.62 18.88 1.40
CA SER A 228 6.90 20.31 1.21
C SER A 228 8.35 20.70 1.49
N ASP A 229 9.06 19.93 2.32
CA ASP A 229 10.38 20.24 2.85
C ASP A 229 11.44 19.17 2.55
N MET A 230 11.08 18.05 1.93
CA MET A 230 12.01 16.94 1.68
C MET A 230 11.67 16.19 0.38
N THR A 231 12.70 15.67 -0.26
CA THR A 231 12.58 14.68 -1.32
C THR A 231 13.63 13.61 -1.15
N ASP A 232 13.19 12.38 -1.05
CA ASP A 232 14.05 11.23 -0.90
C ASP A 232 13.88 10.30 -2.10
N VAL A 233 14.99 9.89 -2.70
CA VAL A 233 15.01 9.15 -3.96
C VAL A 233 15.88 7.92 -3.81
N ALA A 234 15.33 6.77 -4.20
CA ALA A 234 15.95 5.47 -4.13
C ALA A 234 15.98 4.81 -5.52
N VAL A 235 17.16 4.51 -6.06
CA VAL A 235 17.32 3.92 -7.39
C VAL A 235 17.55 2.41 -7.30
N ILE A 236 16.60 1.64 -7.81
CA ILE A 236 16.65 0.18 -7.85
C ILE A 236 17.47 -0.28 -9.07
N GLU A 237 17.12 0.21 -10.26
CA GLU A 237 17.83 -0.10 -11.52
C GLU A 237 17.96 1.14 -12.40
N GLY A 238 19.10 1.30 -13.09
CA GLY A 238 19.39 2.45 -13.94
C GLY A 238 20.12 3.58 -13.20
N CYS A 239 19.92 4.81 -13.65
CA CYS A 239 20.57 6.00 -13.12
C CYS A 239 19.63 7.21 -13.21
N VAL A 240 19.56 8.00 -12.14
CA VAL A 240 18.87 9.31 -12.17
C VAL A 240 19.86 10.42 -11.89
N LYS A 241 19.59 11.60 -12.45
CA LYS A 241 20.25 12.84 -12.02
C LYS A 241 19.32 13.56 -11.06
N LEU A 242 19.74 13.69 -9.81
CA LEU A 242 19.02 14.40 -8.75
C LEU A 242 19.62 15.79 -8.59
N THR A 243 18.82 16.83 -8.77
CA THR A 243 19.24 18.24 -8.66
C THR A 243 18.41 18.96 -7.60
N ARG A 244 19.05 19.52 -6.58
CA ARG A 244 18.38 20.35 -5.56
C ARG A 244 17.98 21.69 -6.17
N ILE A 245 16.70 22.07 -6.02
CA ILE A 245 16.12 23.27 -6.64
C ILE A 245 16.76 24.55 -6.07
N ARG A 246 17.02 24.59 -4.77
CA ARG A 246 17.48 25.80 -4.07
C ARG A 246 18.79 26.38 -4.62
N ASP A 247 19.76 25.52 -4.89
CA ASP A 247 21.13 25.93 -5.23
C ASP A 247 21.68 25.26 -6.49
N GLY A 248 20.90 24.39 -7.13
CA GLY A 248 21.29 23.69 -8.35
C GLY A 248 22.36 22.62 -8.15
N GLN A 249 22.72 22.27 -6.92
CA GLN A 249 23.64 21.16 -6.68
C GLN A 249 23.01 19.86 -7.16
N ALA A 250 23.80 19.05 -7.86
CA ALA A 250 23.33 17.83 -8.49
C ALA A 250 24.23 16.64 -8.17
N VAL A 251 23.63 15.47 -8.12
CA VAL A 251 24.30 14.20 -7.95
C VAL A 251 23.64 13.13 -8.83
N ASP A 252 24.44 12.22 -9.37
CA ASP A 252 23.95 11.06 -10.11
C ASP A 252 23.78 9.89 -9.15
N LEU A 253 22.57 9.35 -9.04
CA LEU A 253 22.29 8.15 -8.26
C LEU A 253 22.22 6.96 -9.19
N LYS A 254 23.06 5.95 -8.93
CA LYS A 254 23.07 4.67 -9.67
C LYS A 254 22.21 3.64 -8.96
N SER A 255 22.00 2.50 -9.61
CA SER A 255 21.37 1.32 -9.01
C SER A 255 22.01 0.99 -7.67
N GLY A 256 21.20 0.77 -6.64
CA GLY A 256 21.71 0.58 -5.30
C GLY A 256 22.14 1.89 -4.62
N MET A 257 21.59 3.06 -4.99
CA MET A 257 21.85 4.33 -4.28
C MET A 257 20.58 5.07 -3.88
N ARG A 258 20.62 5.75 -2.73
CA ARG A 258 19.60 6.65 -2.17
C ARG A 258 20.19 8.03 -1.91
N SER A 259 19.39 9.08 -2.01
CA SER A 259 19.75 10.40 -1.50
C SER A 259 18.52 11.15 -1.05
N GLU A 260 18.68 11.88 0.06
CA GLU A 260 17.68 12.77 0.62
C GLU A 260 18.07 14.23 0.34
N VAL A 261 17.12 15.02 -0.12
CA VAL A 261 17.23 16.46 -0.34
C VAL A 261 16.27 17.15 0.60
N LYS A 262 16.80 17.92 1.55
CA LYS A 262 15.98 18.76 2.43
C LYS A 262 15.92 20.18 1.91
N GLN A 263 14.84 20.87 2.27
CA GLN A 263 14.70 22.29 2.06
C GLN A 263 15.79 23.01 2.85
N GLU A 264 16.01 22.70 4.13
CA GLU A 264 17.08 23.33 4.93
C GLU A 264 18.49 23.06 4.38
N PRO A 265 19.47 23.96 4.65
CA PRO A 265 20.85 23.76 4.22
C PRO A 265 21.44 22.49 4.84
N ALA A 266 21.51 21.43 4.05
CA ALA A 266 22.17 20.18 4.38
C ALA A 266 23.14 19.80 3.25
N GLU A 267 24.15 19.00 3.56
CA GLU A 267 25.00 18.41 2.53
C GLU A 267 24.19 17.40 1.71
N LEU A 268 24.37 17.39 0.38
CA LEU A 268 23.71 16.43 -0.50
C LEU A 268 24.47 15.09 -0.42
N THR A 269 23.99 14.16 0.41
CA THR A 269 24.66 12.89 0.68
C THR A 269 24.05 11.72 -0.07
N VAL A 270 24.87 10.95 -0.78
CA VAL A 270 24.48 9.67 -1.39
C VAL A 270 24.77 8.52 -0.43
N LYS A 271 23.81 7.63 -0.28
CA LYS A 271 23.88 6.40 0.53
C LYS A 271 23.60 5.19 -0.37
N GLU A 272 23.99 3.99 0.03
CA GLU A 272 23.63 2.76 -0.71
C GLU A 272 22.17 2.33 -0.43
N LEU A 273 21.43 1.94 -1.48
CA LEU A 273 20.25 1.09 -1.41
C LEU A 273 20.75 -0.34 -1.16
N VAL A 274 20.11 -1.06 -0.26
CA VAL A 274 20.35 -2.47 0.13
C VAL A 274 21.54 -2.71 1.10
N SER A 275 21.22 -3.10 2.34
CA SER A 275 21.01 -4.53 2.67
C SER A 275 21.09 -4.89 4.17
N ASN A 276 21.41 -3.97 5.11
CA ASN A 276 21.63 -4.35 6.51
C ASN A 276 21.10 -3.40 7.60
N SER A 277 20.42 -2.29 7.28
CA SER A 277 20.29 -1.18 8.24
C SER A 277 18.93 -0.97 8.90
N LEU A 278 17.82 -1.49 8.38
CA LEU A 278 16.60 -1.59 9.20
C LEU A 278 16.69 -2.88 9.99
N LYS A 279 17.58 -2.88 10.98
CA LYS A 279 17.49 -3.84 12.08
C LYS A 279 16.21 -3.50 12.82
N TYR A 280 15.16 -4.24 12.53
CA TYR A 280 13.99 -4.23 13.38
C TYR A 280 14.27 -5.19 14.53
N ASP A 281 14.37 -4.65 15.73
CA ASP A 281 14.60 -5.36 16.97
C ASP A 281 13.96 -4.55 18.09
N ILE A 282 12.88 -5.09 18.66
CA ILE A 282 12.14 -4.47 19.75
C ILE A 282 11.99 -5.48 20.88
N ASP A 283 12.39 -5.10 22.07
CA ASP A 283 12.40 -5.93 23.29
C ASP A 283 11.65 -5.30 24.47
N PHE A 284 10.97 -4.18 24.22
CA PHE A 284 10.11 -3.45 25.15
C PHE A 284 10.76 -2.96 26.46
N GLU A 285 12.10 -2.98 26.59
CA GLU A 285 12.82 -2.54 27.80
C GLU A 285 12.41 -1.11 28.21
N ASN A 286 12.20 -0.27 27.20
CA ASN A 286 11.81 1.13 27.34
C ASN A 286 10.29 1.35 27.27
N GLY A 287 9.48 0.29 27.34
CA GLY A 287 8.03 0.32 27.11
C GLY A 287 7.66 0.23 25.62
N LEU A 288 6.38 0.46 25.34
CA LEU A 288 5.88 0.50 23.96
C LEU A 288 6.32 1.80 23.27
N PRO A 289 6.69 1.75 21.98
CA PRO A 289 6.84 2.93 21.14
C PRO A 289 5.60 3.83 21.20
N ALA A 290 5.78 5.15 21.03
CA ALA A 290 4.69 6.11 21.14
C ALA A 290 3.61 5.93 20.06
N ASP A 291 4.00 5.38 18.92
CA ASP A 291 3.18 5.09 17.73
C ASP A 291 2.76 3.61 17.64
N TRP A 292 2.91 2.85 18.73
CA TRP A 292 2.50 1.44 18.78
C TRP A 292 1.02 1.27 18.42
N GLY A 293 0.70 0.19 17.68
CA GLY A 293 -0.64 -0.06 17.18
C GLY A 293 -1.60 -0.53 18.26
N THR A 294 -1.57 -1.82 18.58
CA THR A 294 -2.49 -2.48 19.52
C THR A 294 -1.69 -3.37 20.48
N GLY A 295 -2.16 -3.49 21.72
CA GLY A 295 -1.54 -4.32 22.75
C GLY A 295 -1.21 -3.53 24.01
N GLU A 296 -1.26 -4.23 25.14
CA GLU A 296 -1.05 -3.64 26.46
C GLU A 296 0.36 -3.92 26.95
N ALA A 297 1.10 -2.89 27.35
CA ALA A 297 2.40 -3.04 27.98
C ALA A 297 2.26 -3.72 29.35
N ILE A 298 3.02 -4.77 29.60
CA ILE A 298 3.04 -5.48 30.89
C ILE A 298 4.46 -5.63 31.43
N ARG A 299 4.60 -5.62 32.76
CA ARG A 299 5.88 -5.80 33.47
C ARG A 299 5.86 -6.84 34.58
N GLU A 300 4.68 -7.26 35.02
CA GLU A 300 4.53 -8.29 36.05
C GLU A 300 4.45 -9.68 35.39
N GLY A 301 5.18 -10.66 35.93
CA GLY A 301 5.14 -12.04 35.41
C GLY A 301 5.75 -12.23 34.01
N VAL A 302 6.63 -11.31 33.59
CA VAL A 302 7.36 -11.32 32.32
C VAL A 302 8.85 -10.99 32.54
N PRO A 303 9.73 -11.20 31.55
CA PRO A 303 11.14 -10.85 31.65
C PRO A 303 11.37 -9.38 32.05
N PRO A 304 12.54 -9.03 32.64
CA PRO A 304 12.82 -7.67 33.14
C PRO A 304 12.67 -6.57 32.09
N ARG A 305 12.89 -6.91 30.81
CA ARG A 305 12.67 -6.04 29.65
C ARG A 305 11.19 -5.67 29.44
N GLY A 306 10.24 -6.30 30.10
CA GLY A 306 8.81 -6.09 29.84
C GLY A 306 8.32 -6.86 28.61
N ALA A 307 7.03 -6.75 28.33
CA ALA A 307 6.40 -7.43 27.21
C ALA A 307 5.12 -6.71 26.78
N VAL A 308 4.54 -7.13 25.67
CA VAL A 308 3.22 -6.70 25.21
C VAL A 308 2.23 -7.85 25.25
N ARG A 309 1.05 -7.62 25.82
CA ARG A 309 -0.06 -8.57 25.87
C ARG A 309 -1.11 -8.20 24.82
N ALA A 310 -1.69 -9.22 24.18
CA ALA A 310 -2.78 -9.01 23.24
C ALA A 310 -3.97 -8.31 23.89
N GLU A 311 -4.42 -7.23 23.25
CA GLU A 311 -5.54 -6.41 23.69
C GLU A 311 -6.82 -6.82 22.96
N ALA A 312 -7.95 -6.76 23.65
CA ALA A 312 -9.26 -7.04 23.06
C ALA A 312 -9.77 -5.83 22.25
N VAL A 313 -9.89 -6.01 20.94
CA VAL A 313 -10.48 -5.06 20.00
C VAL A 313 -11.88 -5.55 19.63
N LYS A 314 -12.88 -4.71 19.90
CA LYS A 314 -14.27 -5.04 19.58
C LYS A 314 -14.54 -4.78 18.09
N GLU A 315 -14.90 -5.83 17.37
CA GLU A 315 -15.27 -5.78 15.96
C GLU A 315 -16.80 -5.97 15.81
N PRO A 316 -17.41 -5.60 14.66
CA PRO A 316 -18.87 -5.74 14.46
C PRO A 316 -19.42 -7.17 14.65
N ASP A 317 -18.56 -8.17 14.50
CA ASP A 317 -18.83 -9.59 14.30
C ASP A 317 -18.12 -10.47 15.33
N GLY A 318 -17.42 -9.87 16.30
CA GLY A 318 -16.74 -10.60 17.36
C GLY A 318 -15.79 -9.74 18.18
N VAL A 319 -14.89 -10.41 18.88
CA VAL A 319 -13.78 -9.76 19.57
C VAL A 319 -12.48 -10.32 19.04
N VAL A 320 -11.63 -9.45 18.53
CA VAL A 320 -10.28 -9.81 18.09
C VAL A 320 -9.31 -9.49 19.22
N TYR A 321 -8.36 -10.39 19.49
CA TYR A 321 -7.27 -10.16 20.43
C TYR A 321 -5.99 -9.95 19.63
N GLY A 322 -5.40 -8.77 19.73
CA GLY A 322 -4.34 -8.34 18.81
C GLY A 322 -3.11 -7.74 19.49
N ILE A 323 -1.96 -7.93 18.86
CA ILE A 323 -0.75 -7.13 19.06
C ILE A 323 -0.35 -6.61 17.69
N SER A 324 -0.23 -5.30 17.50
CA SER A 324 0.27 -4.72 16.25
C SER A 324 1.35 -3.69 16.50
N THR A 325 2.35 -3.70 15.63
CA THR A 325 3.43 -2.72 15.66
C THR A 325 2.93 -1.34 15.25
N ALA A 326 3.80 -0.35 15.37
CA ALA A 326 3.59 0.92 14.67
C ALA A 326 3.37 0.70 13.17
N LYS A 327 2.56 1.58 12.57
CA LYS A 327 2.35 1.64 11.12
C LYS A 327 3.43 2.51 10.49
N ALA A 328 4.60 1.91 10.26
CA ALA A 328 5.76 2.59 9.67
C ALA A 328 5.60 2.78 8.16
N TRP A 329 4.51 3.42 7.72
CA TRP A 329 4.13 3.50 6.31
C TRP A 329 5.25 4.06 5.43
N ARG A 330 5.97 5.07 5.92
CA ARG A 330 7.04 5.77 5.19
C ARG A 330 8.36 5.00 5.18
N GLU A 331 8.92 4.76 6.34
CA GLU A 331 10.27 4.18 6.45
C GLU A 331 10.27 2.65 6.29
N GLY A 332 9.11 2.02 6.49
CA GLY A 332 9.02 0.58 6.70
C GLY A 332 9.57 0.17 8.06
N LEU A 333 9.27 -1.06 8.46
CA LEU A 333 9.87 -1.71 9.62
C LEU A 333 11.23 -2.32 9.25
N PHE A 334 11.30 -2.97 8.08
CA PHE A 334 12.51 -3.63 7.57
C PHE A 334 12.39 -3.86 6.06
N SER A 335 13.49 -4.25 5.42
CA SER A 335 13.52 -4.60 3.99
C SER A 335 13.56 -6.11 3.79
N VAL A 336 12.79 -6.62 2.83
CA VAL A 336 12.71 -8.06 2.53
C VAL A 336 13.84 -8.49 1.59
N GLN A 337 14.55 -9.54 1.97
CA GLN A 337 15.51 -10.30 1.16
C GLN A 337 15.11 -11.77 1.11
N ASP A 338 15.72 -12.55 0.21
CA ASP A 338 15.41 -13.99 0.04
C ASP A 338 15.68 -14.83 1.30
N ASN A 339 16.48 -14.32 2.23
CA ASN A 339 16.89 -14.99 3.45
C ASN A 339 16.34 -14.34 4.74
N THR A 340 15.38 -13.42 4.61
CA THR A 340 14.83 -12.70 5.76
C THR A 340 13.91 -13.58 6.60
N HIS A 341 14.06 -13.51 7.92
CA HIS A 341 13.26 -14.22 8.91
C HIS A 341 12.60 -13.24 9.87
N LEU A 342 11.32 -13.45 10.16
CA LEU A 342 10.64 -12.86 11.29
C LEU A 342 10.83 -13.75 12.51
N ASN A 343 11.36 -13.16 13.58
CA ASN A 343 11.55 -13.85 14.84
C ASN A 343 10.74 -13.14 15.93
N PHE A 344 10.13 -13.91 16.83
CA PHE A 344 9.51 -13.36 18.02
C PHE A 344 9.46 -14.39 19.13
N THR A 345 9.59 -13.90 20.37
CA THR A 345 9.52 -14.71 21.58
C THR A 345 8.18 -14.43 22.27
N TYR A 346 7.45 -15.50 22.55
CA TYR A 346 6.05 -15.43 22.98
C TYR A 346 5.67 -16.53 23.97
N LYS A 347 4.55 -16.34 24.67
CA LYS A 347 3.87 -17.35 25.47
C LYS A 347 2.35 -17.28 25.29
N LEU A 348 1.70 -18.39 25.59
CA LEU A 348 0.23 -18.56 25.52
C LEU A 348 -0.26 -19.20 26.82
N ASP A 349 -1.44 -18.82 27.30
CA ASP A 349 -2.09 -19.49 28.45
C ASP A 349 -3.22 -20.44 28.02
N LYS A 350 -3.64 -20.39 26.75
CA LYS A 350 -4.64 -21.31 26.17
C LYS A 350 -4.20 -21.82 24.80
N PRO A 351 -4.52 -23.08 24.45
CA PRO A 351 -4.22 -23.63 23.12
C PRO A 351 -5.27 -23.15 22.13
N ASP A 352 -4.83 -22.44 21.09
CA ASP A 352 -5.59 -22.24 19.87
C ASP A 352 -4.71 -21.59 18.79
N TRP A 353 -5.27 -21.44 17.61
CA TRP A 353 -4.67 -20.70 16.51
C TRP A 353 -4.59 -19.20 16.82
N PHE A 354 -3.40 -18.64 16.59
CA PHE A 354 -3.24 -17.23 16.24
C PHE A 354 -2.52 -17.14 14.91
N GLN A 355 -2.73 -16.03 14.21
CA GLN A 355 -2.18 -15.77 12.89
C GLN A 355 -1.21 -14.61 12.96
N VAL A 356 -0.21 -14.65 12.09
CA VAL A 356 0.76 -13.55 11.92
C VAL A 356 0.52 -12.93 10.56
N PHE A 357 0.32 -11.62 10.54
CA PHE A 357 0.14 -10.83 9.34
C PHE A 357 1.29 -9.85 9.16
N ILE A 358 1.67 -9.65 7.91
CA ILE A 358 2.60 -8.61 7.49
C ILE A 358 1.92 -7.79 6.42
N SER A 359 1.72 -6.50 6.67
CA SER A 359 1.32 -5.57 5.62
C SER A 359 2.59 -4.96 5.03
N ALA A 360 2.74 -5.06 3.71
CA ALA A 360 3.89 -4.54 2.99
C ALA A 360 3.43 -3.73 1.78
N ARG A 361 4.27 -2.78 1.37
CA ARG A 361 4.07 -2.01 0.14
C ARG A 361 5.16 -2.31 -0.86
N ALA A 362 4.80 -2.28 -2.13
CA ALA A 362 5.77 -2.33 -3.20
C ALA A 362 6.48 -0.99 -3.35
N LEU A 363 7.75 -1.01 -3.73
CA LEU A 363 8.50 0.20 -4.10
C LEU A 363 8.35 0.53 -5.59
N LEU A 364 7.88 -0.42 -6.40
CA LEU A 364 7.84 -0.37 -7.86
C LEU A 364 6.53 -0.96 -8.40
N PRO A 365 6.10 -0.57 -9.62
CA PRO A 365 4.78 -0.93 -10.19
C PRO A 365 4.66 -2.39 -10.67
N ASP A 366 5.70 -3.21 -10.59
CA ASP A 366 5.67 -4.64 -10.99
C ASP A 366 4.94 -5.55 -10.00
N LYS A 367 4.60 -5.02 -8.83
CA LYS A 367 3.87 -5.73 -7.77
C LYS A 367 2.64 -4.91 -7.36
N PRO A 368 1.64 -5.54 -6.71
CA PRO A 368 0.54 -4.80 -6.11
C PRO A 368 1.09 -3.69 -5.17
N PRO A 369 0.53 -2.47 -5.21
CA PRO A 369 1.08 -1.35 -4.44
C PRO A 369 1.11 -1.61 -2.94
N VAL A 370 0.11 -2.32 -2.43
CA VAL A 370 -0.02 -2.75 -1.04
C VAL A 370 -0.52 -4.19 -1.03
N ALA A 371 0.09 -5.03 -0.21
CA ALA A 371 -0.34 -6.41 0.00
C ALA A 371 -0.24 -6.78 1.47
N THR A 372 -1.19 -7.58 1.92
CA THR A 372 -1.15 -8.23 3.22
C THR A 372 -0.82 -9.69 3.03
N TYR A 373 0.10 -10.17 3.86
CA TYR A 373 0.62 -11.52 3.84
C TYR A 373 0.29 -12.18 5.18
N ARG A 374 -0.01 -13.47 5.13
CA ARG A 374 -0.44 -14.26 6.29
C ARG A 374 0.48 -15.46 6.47
N PHE A 375 0.83 -15.73 7.72
CA PHE A 375 1.40 -16.99 8.16
C PHE A 375 0.50 -17.64 9.21
N LYS A 376 0.30 -18.94 9.06
CA LYS A 376 -0.38 -19.81 10.02
C LYS A 376 0.30 -21.17 9.99
N ASP A 377 0.60 -21.72 11.16
CA ASP A 377 1.16 -23.07 11.31
C ASP A 377 0.85 -23.57 12.73
N GLU A 378 0.48 -24.85 12.84
CA GLU A 378 0.07 -25.46 14.12
C GLU A 378 1.20 -25.43 15.16
N ARG A 379 2.46 -25.44 14.72
CA ARG A 379 3.61 -25.47 15.63
C ARG A 379 3.71 -24.21 16.50
N LEU A 380 3.03 -23.13 16.12
CA LEU A 380 2.90 -21.92 16.94
C LEU A 380 2.18 -22.15 18.27
N TRP A 381 1.31 -23.15 18.38
CA TRP A 381 0.57 -23.41 19.62
C TRP A 381 0.63 -24.87 20.06
N TRP A 382 1.04 -25.79 19.18
CA TRP A 382 1.25 -27.20 19.45
C TRP A 382 2.73 -27.59 19.37
N PRO A 383 3.26 -28.46 20.26
CA PRO A 383 2.62 -28.96 21.49
C PRO A 383 2.34 -27.81 22.47
N PHE A 384 1.17 -27.83 23.09
CA PHE A 384 0.75 -26.75 23.97
C PHE A 384 1.41 -26.82 25.33
N GLN A 385 2.02 -25.71 25.75
CA GLN A 385 2.67 -25.56 27.05
C GLN A 385 2.28 -24.21 27.67
N PRO A 386 1.33 -24.18 28.60
CA PRO A 386 0.80 -22.93 29.14
C PRO A 386 1.88 -22.13 29.89
N GLY A 387 1.98 -20.84 29.59
CA GLY A 387 2.89 -19.90 30.24
C GLY A 387 4.38 -20.09 29.93
N LYS A 388 4.75 -21.07 29.10
CA LYS A 388 6.14 -21.30 28.67
C LYS A 388 6.53 -20.38 27.52
N TRP A 389 7.72 -19.79 27.61
CA TRP A 389 8.28 -18.97 26.57
C TRP A 389 8.82 -19.83 25.43
N ARG A 390 8.50 -19.42 24.21
CA ARG A 390 8.91 -20.07 22.97
C ARG A 390 9.36 -18.99 21.98
N THR A 391 10.32 -19.32 21.15
CA THR A 391 10.81 -18.44 20.10
C THR A 391 10.45 -19.04 18.75
N ALA A 392 9.63 -18.32 17.99
CA ALA A 392 9.32 -18.65 16.60
C ALA A 392 10.33 -17.96 15.67
N LYS A 393 10.83 -18.70 14.68
CA LYS A 393 11.65 -18.18 13.57
C LYS A 393 10.99 -18.56 12.26
N ILE A 394 10.36 -17.58 11.60
CA ILE A 394 9.54 -17.78 10.40
C ILE A 394 10.26 -17.20 9.18
N PRO A 395 10.60 -18.00 8.16
CA PRO A 395 11.09 -17.45 6.89
C PRO A 395 9.97 -16.65 6.21
N LEU A 396 10.29 -15.45 5.69
CA LEU A 396 9.27 -14.63 5.01
C LEU A 396 8.71 -15.30 3.74
N SER A 397 9.46 -16.26 3.18
CA SER A 397 9.01 -17.10 2.08
C SER A 397 7.86 -18.06 2.44
N ALA A 398 7.55 -18.25 3.72
CA ALA A 398 6.44 -19.09 4.16
C ALA A 398 5.11 -18.34 4.32
N PHE A 399 5.11 -17.01 4.15
CA PHE A 399 3.88 -16.24 4.16
C PHE A 399 3.16 -16.36 2.81
N GLY A 400 1.83 -16.37 2.82
CA GLY A 400 1.00 -16.32 1.61
C GLY A 400 0.23 -15.01 1.51
N ARG A 401 0.01 -14.52 0.29
CA ARG A 401 -0.72 -13.28 0.03
C ARG A 401 -2.23 -13.47 0.26
N VAL A 402 -2.81 -12.56 1.05
CA VAL A 402 -4.22 -12.65 1.47
C VAL A 402 -5.18 -12.21 0.38
N SER A 403 -4.84 -11.18 -0.39
CA SER A 403 -5.76 -10.55 -1.35
C SER A 403 -6.27 -11.50 -2.43
N ASP A 404 -5.45 -12.48 -2.82
CA ASP A 404 -5.78 -13.48 -3.84
C ASP A 404 -5.60 -14.92 -3.34
N TRP A 405 -5.39 -15.09 -2.03
CA TRP A 405 -5.20 -16.38 -1.38
C TRP A 405 -4.08 -17.23 -1.98
N SER A 406 -3.11 -16.59 -2.63
CA SER A 406 -1.98 -17.29 -3.24
C SER A 406 -0.91 -17.60 -2.19
N GLU A 407 -0.14 -18.67 -2.43
CA GLU A 407 1.10 -18.94 -1.69
C GLU A 407 2.26 -18.04 -2.16
N THR A 408 1.95 -16.89 -2.78
CA THR A 408 2.95 -15.92 -3.21
C THR A 408 3.52 -15.24 -1.97
N PRO A 409 4.83 -15.40 -1.69
CA PRO A 409 5.45 -14.79 -0.52
C PRO A 409 5.74 -13.30 -0.73
N LEU A 410 6.14 -12.65 0.36
CA LEU A 410 6.71 -11.31 0.28
C LEU A 410 7.90 -11.34 -0.66
N GLY A 411 7.91 -10.44 -1.63
CA GLY A 411 8.98 -10.38 -2.61
C GLY A 411 10.15 -9.52 -2.13
N VAL A 412 11.36 -9.84 -2.59
CA VAL A 412 12.54 -8.99 -2.38
C VAL A 412 12.26 -7.54 -2.76
N GLY A 413 12.70 -6.62 -1.91
CA GLY A 413 12.51 -5.18 -2.11
C GLY A 413 11.12 -4.65 -1.75
N GLU A 414 10.19 -5.49 -1.29
CA GLU A 414 8.99 -4.99 -0.60
C GLU A 414 9.35 -4.41 0.77
N LEU A 415 8.52 -3.47 1.21
CA LEU A 415 8.70 -2.74 2.45
C LEU A 415 7.55 -3.03 3.42
N PRO A 416 7.69 -4.05 4.29
CA PRO A 416 6.83 -4.25 5.45
C PRO A 416 6.71 -2.99 6.28
N PHE A 417 5.48 -2.60 6.62
CA PHE A 417 5.22 -1.40 7.42
C PHE A 417 4.36 -1.69 8.66
N GLU A 418 3.82 -2.91 8.79
CA GLU A 418 3.02 -3.32 9.95
C GLU A 418 3.15 -4.83 10.14
N LEU A 419 3.36 -5.26 11.40
CA LEU A 419 3.18 -6.64 11.84
C LEU A 419 1.96 -6.72 12.73
N LEU A 420 1.16 -7.77 12.57
CA LEU A 420 -0.02 -8.02 13.40
C LEU A 420 -0.06 -9.50 13.82
N PHE A 421 -0.21 -9.72 15.13
CA PHE A 421 -0.41 -11.02 15.74
C PHE A 421 -1.83 -11.05 16.28
N THR A 422 -2.66 -12.00 15.84
CA THR A 422 -4.09 -11.93 16.15
C THR A 422 -4.78 -13.28 16.28
N SER A 423 -5.74 -13.35 17.20
CA SER A 423 -6.71 -14.44 17.35
C SER A 423 -8.13 -13.87 17.42
N LYS A 424 -9.10 -14.55 16.83
CA LYS A 424 -10.51 -14.12 16.83
C LYS A 424 -11.31 -14.94 17.84
N ASP A 425 -12.16 -14.26 18.59
CA ASP A 425 -13.11 -14.75 19.60
C ASP A 425 -12.50 -15.55 20.76
N ASN A 426 -11.24 -15.94 20.68
CA ASN A 426 -10.52 -16.63 21.73
C ASN A 426 -9.37 -15.78 22.28
N ASN A 427 -9.46 -15.46 23.57
CA ASN A 427 -8.39 -14.82 24.31
C ASN A 427 -7.34 -15.87 24.73
N LEU A 428 -6.26 -15.96 23.96
CA LEU A 428 -5.14 -16.86 24.26
C LEU A 428 -4.23 -16.35 25.38
N SER A 429 -4.45 -15.11 25.83
CA SER A 429 -3.52 -14.34 26.67
C SER A 429 -2.13 -14.33 26.06
N LEU A 430 -2.07 -14.14 24.73
CA LEU A 430 -0.83 -14.05 23.97
C LEU A 430 0.01 -12.89 24.52
N VAL A 431 1.27 -13.19 24.84
CA VAL A 431 2.27 -12.20 25.25
C VAL A 431 3.49 -12.37 24.37
N ILE A 432 4.05 -11.27 23.89
CA ILE A 432 5.30 -11.21 23.12
C ILE A 432 6.29 -10.32 23.88
N ASP A 433 7.53 -10.75 24.08
CA ASP A 433 8.54 -9.95 24.77
C ASP A 433 9.69 -9.48 23.87
N ARG A 434 9.79 -10.01 22.65
CA ARG A 434 10.71 -9.51 21.63
C ARG A 434 10.22 -9.82 20.23
N ILE A 435 10.44 -8.91 19.29
CA ILE A 435 10.24 -9.12 17.85
C ILE A 435 11.50 -8.63 17.13
N TRP A 436 12.09 -9.44 16.26
CA TRP A 436 13.28 -9.04 15.51
C TRP A 436 13.42 -9.72 14.16
N ILE A 437 14.22 -9.11 13.28
CA ILE A 437 14.48 -9.59 11.93
C ILE A 437 15.92 -10.05 11.79
N THR A 438 16.12 -11.20 11.13
CA THR A 438 17.45 -11.72 10.78
C THR A 438 17.55 -12.08 9.31
N ASN A 439 18.78 -12.19 8.79
CA ASN A 439 19.10 -12.55 7.40
C ASN A 439 20.02 -13.79 7.38
N ASP A 440 19.56 -14.91 7.95
CA ASP A 440 20.41 -16.05 8.30
C ASP A 440 20.46 -17.17 7.23
N GLY A 441 20.07 -16.90 5.98
CA GLY A 441 19.98 -17.88 4.87
C GLY A 441 18.59 -18.50 4.71
N PRO A 442 18.34 -19.40 3.75
CA PRO A 442 17.07 -20.14 3.68
C PRO A 442 16.93 -21.03 4.93
N GLY A 443 15.80 -20.92 5.61
CA GLY A 443 15.50 -21.68 6.82
C GLY A 443 14.09 -22.25 6.78
N GLU A 444 13.89 -23.39 7.42
CA GLU A 444 12.55 -23.88 7.72
C GLU A 444 11.96 -23.08 8.89
N PHE A 445 10.64 -22.98 8.95
CA PHE A 445 9.98 -22.46 10.15
C PHE A 445 10.31 -23.36 11.36
N THR A 446 10.83 -22.75 12.43
CA THR A 446 11.09 -23.43 13.70
C THR A 446 10.41 -22.72 14.87
N VAL A 447 10.12 -23.51 15.91
CA VAL A 447 9.71 -23.01 17.22
C VAL A 447 10.56 -23.72 18.27
N GLU A 448 11.36 -22.95 19.00
CA GLU A 448 12.27 -23.45 20.04
C GLU A 448 11.77 -23.01 21.42
N GLU A 449 11.96 -23.84 22.43
CA GLU A 449 11.69 -23.46 23.82
C GLU A 449 12.87 -22.62 24.34
N GLU A 450 12.58 -21.53 25.05
CA GLU A 450 13.62 -20.86 25.82
C GLU A 450 13.88 -21.65 27.12
N ASN A 451 15.14 -22.05 27.32
CA ASN A 451 15.61 -22.77 28.51
C ASN A 451 15.62 -21.91 29.77
#